data_AF-A0A7J4SBW4-F1
#
_entry.id   AF-A0A7J4SBW4-F1
#
_cell.length_a   1.000
_cell.length_b   1.000
_cell.length_c   1.000
_cell.angle_alpha   90.00
_cell.angle_beta   90.00
_cell.angle_gamma   90.00
#
_symmetry.space_group_name_H-M   'P 1'
#
loop_
_entity.id
_entity.type
_entity.pdbx_description
1 polymer ?
#
loop_
_entity_poly.entity_id
_entity_poly.type
_entity_poly.pdbx_seq_one_letter_code
_entity_poly.pdbx_strand_id
1 'polypeptide(L)'
;MSEPISHSLEAFHSTISVMLVDKVLTREEKRLIIKLASALGLNEDEPSQIYQAIRTGEEVKGGDPIDDSKAHEIYTKVFEIAIVNASLSRDEFRVLAHLRDIFQIDDEEHHRIEEELREIVREKFEDPNVIDKMLGTLRDSVSLVGDLFDVVRKKAADGARK
;
A
#
# COMPACT_ATOMS: atom_id res chain seq x y z
N MET A 1 5.22 -24.26 -6.85
CA MET A 1 5.41 -22.85 -6.50
C MET A 1 4.70 -22.06 -7.57
N SER A 2 3.74 -21.24 -7.18
CA SER A 2 3.06 -20.31 -8.08
C SER A 2 4.09 -19.28 -8.59
N GLU A 3 3.88 -18.73 -9.78
CA GLU A 3 4.71 -17.62 -10.23
C GLU A 3 4.51 -16.41 -9.28
N PRO A 4 5.57 -15.65 -8.98
CA PRO A 4 5.45 -14.45 -8.17
C PRO A 4 4.59 -13.42 -8.89
N ILE A 5 3.61 -12.84 -8.19
CA ILE A 5 2.75 -11.78 -8.71
C ILE A 5 3.46 -10.42 -8.72
N SER A 6 4.50 -10.26 -7.90
CA SER A 6 5.35 -9.07 -7.86
C SER A 6 6.71 -9.39 -7.20
N HIS A 7 7.60 -8.40 -7.17
CA HIS A 7 8.85 -8.45 -6.40
C HIS A 7 8.98 -7.24 -5.47
N SER A 8 9.68 -7.41 -4.35
CA SER A 8 9.72 -6.40 -3.28
C SER A 8 10.25 -5.03 -3.73
N LEU A 9 11.35 -4.98 -4.50
CA LEU A 9 11.93 -3.72 -4.97
C LEU A 9 11.06 -3.04 -6.03
N GLU A 10 10.43 -3.83 -6.92
CA GLU A 10 9.49 -3.33 -7.93
C GLU A 10 8.23 -2.75 -7.30
N ALA A 11 7.64 -3.49 -6.35
CA ALA A 11 6.47 -3.05 -5.59
C ALA A 11 6.77 -1.77 -4.82
N PHE A 12 7.93 -1.70 -4.15
CA PHE A 12 8.35 -0.47 -3.47
C PHE A 12 8.54 0.67 -4.47
N HIS A 13 9.41 0.53 -5.47
CA HIS A 13 9.72 1.58 -6.44
C HIS A 13 8.47 2.18 -7.10
N SER A 14 7.57 1.34 -7.60
CA SER A 14 6.34 1.79 -8.24
C SER A 14 5.41 2.51 -7.24
N THR A 15 5.27 2.00 -6.01
CA THR A 15 4.45 2.62 -4.97
C THR A 15 4.97 3.99 -4.56
N ILE A 16 6.28 4.11 -4.38
CA ILE A 16 6.93 5.39 -4.05
C ILE A 16 6.79 6.38 -5.20
N SER A 17 6.86 5.91 -6.45
CA SER A 17 6.68 6.76 -7.64
C SER A 17 5.28 7.36 -7.73
N VAL A 18 4.25 6.62 -7.29
CA VAL A 18 2.87 7.14 -7.22
C VAL A 18 2.71 8.19 -6.12
N MET A 19 3.45 8.05 -5.02
CA MET A 19 3.39 8.98 -3.89
C MET A 19 4.17 10.28 -4.15
N LEU A 20 5.35 10.19 -4.77
CA LEU A 20 6.28 11.31 -4.98
C LEU A 20 5.99 12.19 -6.21
N VAL A 21 4.75 12.63 -6.40
CA VAL A 21 4.37 13.43 -7.58
C VAL A 21 5.17 14.75 -7.67
N ASP A 22 5.45 15.39 -6.53
CA ASP A 22 6.20 16.66 -6.46
C ASP A 22 7.71 16.49 -6.19
N LYS A 23 8.19 15.25 -6.06
CA LYS A 23 9.57 14.86 -5.72
C LYS A 23 10.05 15.36 -4.34
N VAL A 24 9.15 15.75 -3.43
CA VAL A 24 9.49 16.19 -2.07
C VAL A 24 8.82 15.27 -1.05
N LEU A 25 9.59 14.79 -0.08
CA LEU A 25 9.07 13.96 1.00
C LEU A 25 8.65 14.78 2.21
N THR A 26 7.35 14.85 2.46
CA THR A 26 6.77 15.27 3.74
C THR A 26 7.11 14.29 4.86
N ARG A 27 6.85 14.69 6.12
CA ARG A 27 7.09 13.82 7.29
C ARG A 27 6.16 12.60 7.31
N GLU A 28 4.93 12.77 6.82
CA GLU A 28 3.91 11.72 6.76
C GLU A 28 4.28 10.67 5.71
N GLU A 29 4.70 11.12 4.53
CA GLU A 29 5.22 10.25 3.47
C GLU A 29 6.43 9.45 3.94
N LYS A 30 7.43 10.08 4.58
CA LYS A 30 8.59 9.33 5.12
C LYS A 30 8.18 8.21 6.06
N ARG A 31 7.17 8.44 6.90
CA ARG A 31 6.67 7.42 7.83
C ARG A 31 6.03 6.26 7.08
N LEU A 32 5.19 6.54 6.08
CA LEU A 32 4.56 5.49 5.28
C LEU A 32 5.61 4.66 4.54
N ILE A 33 6.65 5.31 4.03
CA ILE A 33 7.72 4.64 3.27
C ILE A 33 8.54 3.71 4.16
N ILE A 34 8.95 4.15 5.35
CA ILE A 34 9.67 3.30 6.31
C ILE A 34 8.85 2.05 6.63
N LYS A 35 7.54 2.22 6.81
CA LYS A 35 6.63 1.13 7.13
C LYS A 35 6.43 0.18 5.95
N LEU A 36 6.27 0.70 4.73
CA LEU A 36 6.19 -0.11 3.52
C LEU A 36 7.48 -0.90 3.27
N ALA A 37 8.65 -0.27 3.43
CA ALA A 37 9.95 -0.94 3.30
C ALA A 37 10.07 -2.11 4.28
N SER A 38 9.65 -1.88 5.54
CA SER A 38 9.64 -2.92 6.57
C SER A 38 8.66 -4.05 6.24
N ALA A 39 7.46 -3.74 5.72
CA ALA A 39 6.48 -4.76 5.32
C ALA A 39 6.98 -5.62 4.15
N LEU A 40 7.69 -5.00 3.20
CA LEU A 40 8.30 -5.66 2.04
C LEU A 40 9.62 -6.39 2.37
N GLY A 41 10.13 -6.26 3.59
CA GLY A 41 11.38 -6.92 3.99
C GLY A 41 12.64 -6.32 3.39
N LEU A 42 12.63 -5.04 3.03
CA LEU A 42 13.78 -4.38 2.41
C LEU A 42 14.95 -4.20 3.38
N ASN A 43 16.16 -4.31 2.85
CA ASN A 43 17.41 -4.00 3.55
C ASN A 43 17.53 -2.49 3.82
N GLU A 44 18.39 -2.11 4.77
CA GLU A 44 18.50 -0.71 5.23
C GLU A 44 18.91 0.29 4.12
N ASP A 45 19.68 -0.16 3.13
CA ASP A 45 20.20 0.65 2.03
C ASP A 45 19.26 0.72 0.81
N GLU A 46 18.42 -0.29 0.61
CA GLU A 46 17.52 -0.42 -0.55
C GLU A 46 16.52 0.75 -0.70
N PRO A 47 15.85 1.25 0.37
CA PRO A 47 14.99 2.42 0.24
C PRO A 47 15.72 3.63 -0.33
N SER A 48 16.94 3.90 0.15
CA SER A 48 17.76 5.04 -0.30
C SER A 48 18.15 4.91 -1.77
N GLN A 49 18.50 3.70 -2.22
CA GLN A 49 18.80 3.42 -3.62
C GLN A 49 17.58 3.63 -4.52
N ILE A 50 16.40 3.18 -4.09
CA ILE A 50 15.17 3.35 -4.84
C ILE A 50 14.79 4.83 -4.96
N TYR A 51 14.94 5.63 -3.90
CA TYR A 51 14.74 7.08 -4.00
C TYR A 51 15.67 7.74 -5.01
N GLN A 52 16.93 7.29 -5.05
CA GLN A 52 17.89 7.81 -6.02
C GLN A 52 17.48 7.43 -7.45
N ALA A 53 17.06 6.19 -7.68
CA ALA A 53 16.56 5.71 -8.96
C ALA A 53 15.34 6.51 -9.45
N ILE A 54 14.37 6.76 -8.57
CA ILE A 54 13.19 7.60 -8.89
C ILE A 54 13.62 9.02 -9.28
N ARG A 55 14.63 9.58 -8.60
CA ARG A 55 15.14 10.92 -8.89
C ARG A 55 15.88 10.98 -10.23
N THR A 56 16.61 9.94 -10.61
CA THR A 56 17.36 9.84 -11.87
C THR A 56 16.54 9.29 -13.04
N GLY A 57 15.35 8.75 -12.78
CA GLY A 57 14.48 8.13 -13.79
C GLY A 57 14.94 6.72 -14.18
N GLU A 58 15.67 6.03 -13.30
CA GLU A 58 16.12 4.66 -13.50
C GLU A 58 15.03 3.67 -13.11
N GLU A 59 14.86 2.61 -13.92
CA GLU A 59 13.99 1.50 -13.57
C GLU A 59 14.66 0.58 -12.54
N VAL A 60 13.88 0.13 -11.56
CA VAL A 60 14.28 -0.89 -10.57
C VAL A 60 13.52 -2.17 -10.87
N LYS A 61 14.23 -3.30 -10.96
CA LYS A 61 13.67 -4.64 -11.21
C LYS A 61 14.19 -5.66 -10.20
N GLY A 62 13.38 -6.67 -9.92
CA GLY A 62 13.68 -7.74 -8.98
C GLY A 62 13.36 -7.38 -7.52
N GLY A 63 14.12 -8.00 -6.62
CA GLY A 63 13.78 -8.11 -5.21
C GLY A 63 13.27 -9.50 -4.86
N ASP A 64 12.79 -9.66 -3.64
CA ASP A 64 12.24 -10.92 -3.18
C ASP A 64 10.88 -11.20 -3.82
N PRO A 65 10.62 -12.45 -4.24
CA PRO A 65 9.34 -12.81 -4.86
C PRO A 65 8.19 -12.64 -3.86
N ILE A 66 7.10 -12.03 -4.33
CA ILE A 66 5.85 -11.87 -3.58
C ILE A 66 4.82 -12.80 -4.21
N ASP A 67 4.31 -13.74 -3.41
CA ASP A 67 3.15 -14.57 -3.73
C ASP A 67 1.86 -13.98 -3.14
N ASP A 68 0.71 -14.60 -3.43
CA ASP A 68 -0.61 -14.13 -2.97
C ASP A 68 -0.68 -13.98 -1.45
N SER A 69 -0.11 -14.95 -0.71
CA SER A 69 -0.11 -14.92 0.76
C SER A 69 0.72 -13.75 1.28
N LYS A 70 1.87 -13.49 0.66
CA LYS A 70 2.76 -12.40 1.05
C LYS A 70 2.17 -11.05 0.68
N ALA A 71 1.54 -10.95 -0.49
CA ALA A 71 0.81 -9.77 -0.94
C ALA A 71 -0.33 -9.40 0.03
N HIS A 72 -1.15 -10.38 0.42
CA HIS A 72 -2.18 -10.21 1.45
C HIS A 72 -1.55 -9.66 2.74
N GLU A 73 -0.51 -10.32 3.27
CA GLU A 73 0.17 -9.90 4.51
C GLU A 73 0.69 -8.45 4.43
N ILE A 74 1.35 -8.10 3.33
CA ILE A 74 1.91 -6.75 3.13
C ILE A 74 0.77 -5.73 3.06
N TYR A 75 -0.26 -6.00 2.26
CA TYR A 75 -1.39 -5.10 2.09
C TYR A 75 -2.13 -4.86 3.41
N THR A 76 -2.48 -5.92 4.14
CA THR A 76 -3.14 -5.83 5.46
C THR A 76 -2.31 -4.99 6.43
N LYS A 77 -0.98 -5.21 6.52
CA LYS A 77 -0.10 -4.42 7.40
C LYS A 77 -0.04 -2.94 7.03
N VAL A 78 0.09 -2.63 5.74
CA VAL A 78 0.14 -1.24 5.27
C VAL A 78 -1.20 -0.54 5.54
N PHE A 79 -2.31 -1.23 5.34
CA PHE A 79 -3.64 -0.69 5.59
C PHE A 79 -3.92 -0.49 7.09
N GLU A 80 -3.56 -1.45 7.94
CA GLU A 80 -3.64 -1.34 9.40
C GLU A 80 -2.92 -0.08 9.89
N ILE A 81 -1.68 0.11 9.43
CA ILE A 81 -0.83 1.25 9.73
C ILE A 81 -1.51 2.57 9.37
N ALA A 82 -2.19 2.61 8.23
CA ALA A 82 -2.84 3.79 7.71
C ALA A 82 -4.07 4.16 8.57
N ILE A 83 -4.84 3.16 9.00
CA ILE A 83 -6.01 3.34 9.89
C ILE A 83 -5.60 3.72 11.32
N VAL A 84 -4.59 3.06 11.89
CA VAL A 84 -4.12 3.30 13.27
C VAL A 84 -3.61 4.72 13.46
N ASN A 85 -2.97 5.30 12.44
CA ASN A 85 -2.51 6.68 12.53
C ASN A 85 -3.66 7.70 12.48
N ALA A 86 -4.88 7.28 12.11
CA ALA A 86 -6.06 8.12 11.89
C ALA A 86 -5.80 9.35 11.00
N SER A 87 -4.74 9.29 10.20
CA SER A 87 -4.39 10.24 9.16
C SER A 87 -4.42 9.45 7.88
N LEU A 88 -5.58 9.41 7.23
CA LEU A 88 -5.67 8.96 5.86
C LEU A 88 -5.84 10.19 4.98
N SER A 89 -4.74 10.61 4.38
CA SER A 89 -4.69 11.59 3.32
C SER A 89 -5.02 10.92 1.98
N ARG A 90 -5.36 11.74 0.99
CA ARG A 90 -5.59 11.27 -0.38
C ARG A 90 -4.37 10.53 -0.96
N ASP A 91 -3.16 10.87 -0.52
CA ASP A 91 -1.93 10.26 -1.00
C ASP A 91 -1.68 8.87 -0.39
N GLU A 92 -2.02 8.68 0.89
CA GLU A 92 -2.03 7.33 1.51
C GLU A 92 -3.05 6.40 0.83
N PHE A 93 -4.22 6.93 0.45
CA PHE A 93 -5.20 6.14 -0.30
C PHE A 93 -4.75 5.76 -1.71
N ARG A 94 -3.97 6.62 -2.37
CA ARG A 94 -3.36 6.29 -3.66
C ARG A 94 -2.35 5.16 -3.54
N VAL A 95 -1.57 5.16 -2.45
CA VAL A 95 -0.63 4.08 -2.15
C VAL A 95 -1.37 2.75 -1.95
N LEU A 96 -2.46 2.74 -1.16
CA LEU A 96 -3.27 1.54 -0.97
C LEU A 96 -3.91 1.06 -2.29
N ALA A 97 -4.53 1.95 -3.06
CA ALA A 97 -5.11 1.60 -4.35
C ALA A 97 -4.07 1.03 -5.34
N HIS A 98 -2.85 1.57 -5.33
CA HIS A 98 -1.76 1.11 -6.17
C HIS A 98 -1.21 -0.25 -5.72
N LEU A 99 -1.01 -0.45 -4.42
CA LEU A 99 -0.60 -1.75 -3.87
C LEU A 99 -1.64 -2.84 -4.17
N ARG A 100 -2.93 -2.50 -4.03
CA ARG A 100 -4.03 -3.40 -4.37
C ARG A 100 -3.96 -3.89 -5.82
N ASP A 101 -3.64 -2.99 -6.75
CA ASP A 101 -3.50 -3.31 -8.17
C ASP A 101 -2.30 -4.21 -8.44
N ILE A 102 -1.12 -3.86 -7.91
CA ILE A 102 0.11 -4.68 -8.07
C ILE A 102 -0.06 -6.07 -7.49
N PHE A 103 -0.71 -6.16 -6.33
CA PHE A 103 -0.93 -7.41 -5.64
C PHE A 103 -2.14 -8.19 -6.15
N GLN A 104 -2.83 -7.68 -7.18
CA GLN A 104 -3.99 -8.32 -7.80
C GLN A 104 -5.09 -8.66 -6.78
N ILE A 105 -5.25 -7.83 -5.74
CA ILE A 105 -6.25 -8.02 -4.69
C ILE A 105 -7.61 -7.59 -5.24
N ASP A 106 -8.44 -8.59 -5.54
CA ASP A 106 -9.80 -8.40 -6.03
C ASP A 106 -10.75 -7.84 -4.95
N ASP A 107 -12.02 -7.64 -5.30
CA ASP A 107 -13.02 -7.09 -4.37
C ASP A 107 -13.35 -8.05 -3.22
N GLU A 108 -13.30 -9.35 -3.46
CA GLU A 108 -13.61 -10.36 -2.45
C GLU A 108 -12.49 -10.47 -1.40
N GLU A 109 -11.24 -10.47 -1.88
CA GLU A 109 -10.05 -10.47 -1.04
C GLU A 109 -9.90 -9.17 -0.26
N HIS A 110 -10.16 -8.03 -0.90
CA HIS A 110 -10.15 -6.75 -0.21
C HIS A 110 -11.17 -6.73 0.94
N HIS A 111 -12.38 -7.27 0.70
CA HIS A 111 -13.40 -7.35 1.73
C HIS A 111 -12.98 -8.24 2.90
N ARG A 112 -12.33 -9.39 2.62
CA ARG A 112 -11.76 -10.25 3.68
C ARG A 112 -10.72 -9.52 4.52
N ILE A 113 -9.83 -8.76 3.87
CA ILE A 113 -8.80 -7.96 4.56
C ILE A 113 -9.46 -6.88 5.44
N GLU A 114 -10.53 -6.25 4.98
CA GLU A 114 -11.28 -5.29 5.81
C GLU A 114 -11.88 -5.95 7.05
N GLU A 115 -12.46 -7.14 6.92
CA GLU A 115 -12.99 -7.89 8.06
C GLU A 115 -11.88 -8.26 9.05
N GLU A 116 -10.73 -8.72 8.55
CA GLU A 116 -9.55 -9.00 9.37
C GLU A 116 -9.08 -7.73 10.12
N LEU A 117 -9.00 -6.60 9.44
CA LEU A 117 -8.62 -5.32 10.05
C LEU A 117 -9.57 -4.89 11.17
N ARG A 118 -10.87 -5.16 11.05
CA ARG A 118 -11.85 -4.88 12.12
C ARG A 118 -11.56 -5.71 13.36
N GLU A 119 -11.24 -6.99 13.19
CA GLU A 119 -10.89 -7.87 14.31
C GLU A 119 -9.55 -7.46 14.93
N ILE A 120 -8.52 -7.18 14.11
CA ILE A 120 -7.22 -6.65 14.57
C ILE A 120 -7.40 -5.39 15.42
N VAL A 121 -8.23 -4.44 14.98
CA VAL A 121 -8.49 -3.20 15.73
C VAL A 121 -9.19 -3.50 17.06
N ARG A 122 -10.15 -4.43 17.09
CA ARG A 122 -10.85 -4.82 18.32
C ARG A 122 -9.96 -5.56 19.32
N GLU A 123 -8.99 -6.33 18.82
CA GLU A 123 -8.05 -7.08 19.65
C GLU A 123 -6.89 -6.22 20.18
N LYS A 124 -6.38 -5.29 19.36
CA LYS A 124 -5.19 -4.49 19.70
C LYS A 124 -5.48 -3.31 20.63
N PHE A 125 -6.72 -2.82 20.68
CA PHE A 125 -7.08 -1.61 21.42
C PHE A 125 -8.17 -1.87 22.45
N GLU A 126 -8.01 -1.31 23.65
CA GLU A 126 -8.96 -1.49 24.75
C GLU A 126 -9.94 -0.31 24.88
N ASP A 127 -9.57 0.89 24.43
CA ASP A 127 -10.40 2.10 24.54
C ASP A 127 -11.50 2.10 23.47
N PRO A 128 -12.79 2.05 23.86
CA PRO A 128 -13.91 2.04 22.92
C PRO A 128 -13.93 3.24 21.97
N ASN A 129 -13.49 4.42 22.41
CA ASN A 129 -13.47 5.61 21.56
C ASN A 129 -12.39 5.51 20.47
N VAL A 130 -11.26 4.87 20.80
CA VAL A 130 -10.17 4.63 19.84
C VAL A 130 -10.63 3.60 18.81
N ILE A 131 -11.26 2.51 19.27
CA ILE A 131 -11.84 1.48 18.41
C ILE A 131 -12.87 2.10 17.45
N ASP A 132 -13.84 2.84 17.97
CA ASP A 132 -14.89 3.47 17.15
C ASP A 132 -14.31 4.42 16.09
N LYS A 133 -13.30 5.21 16.47
CA LYS A 133 -12.62 6.12 15.54
C LYS A 133 -11.90 5.36 14.41
N MET A 134 -11.19 4.28 14.75
CA MET A 134 -10.48 3.46 13.77
C MET A 134 -11.44 2.69 12.85
N LEU A 135 -12.51 2.12 13.39
CA LEU A 135 -13.55 1.44 12.61
C LEU A 135 -14.29 2.42 11.69
N GLY A 136 -14.55 3.65 12.16
CA GLY A 136 -15.07 4.74 11.32
C GLY A 136 -14.14 5.08 10.17
N THR A 137 -12.84 5.22 10.46
CA THR A 137 -11.79 5.51 9.47
C THR A 137 -11.68 4.38 8.44
N LEU A 138 -11.72 3.13 8.89
CA LEU A 138 -11.75 1.96 8.01
C LEU A 138 -12.99 1.99 7.10
N ARG A 139 -14.20 2.20 7.64
CA ARG A 139 -15.41 2.29 6.81
C ARG A 139 -15.31 3.38 5.74
N ASP A 140 -14.81 4.56 6.10
CA ASP A 140 -14.69 5.69 5.18
C ASP A 140 -13.60 5.42 4.12
N SER A 141 -12.57 4.63 4.47
CA SER A 141 -11.50 4.22 3.54
C SER A 141 -11.95 3.27 2.43
N VAL A 142 -12.85 2.32 2.72
CA VAL A 142 -13.33 1.32 1.74
C VAL A 142 -13.86 1.98 0.48
N SER A 143 -14.75 2.96 0.64
CA SER A 143 -15.35 3.67 -0.49
C SER A 143 -14.29 4.41 -1.31
N LEU A 144 -13.37 5.10 -0.64
CA LEU A 144 -12.38 5.95 -1.31
C LEU A 144 -11.27 5.14 -2.00
N VAL A 145 -10.82 4.03 -1.38
CA VAL A 145 -9.86 3.13 -2.01
C VAL A 145 -10.51 2.43 -3.20
N GLY A 146 -11.78 2.02 -3.11
CA GLY A 146 -12.54 1.50 -4.25
C GLY A 146 -12.58 2.49 -5.42
N ASP A 147 -12.98 3.74 -5.16
CA ASP A 147 -13.07 4.78 -6.18
C ASP A 147 -11.70 5.08 -6.84
N LEU A 148 -10.62 5.12 -6.04
CA LEU A 148 -9.27 5.34 -6.55
C LEU A 148 -8.72 4.14 -7.31
N PHE A 149 -9.03 2.92 -6.86
CA PHE A 149 -8.65 1.68 -7.51
C PHE A 149 -9.25 1.59 -8.92
N ASP A 150 -10.52 1.95 -9.07
CA ASP A 150 -11.17 2.01 -10.39
C ASP A 150 -10.46 2.99 -11.34
N VAL A 151 -9.98 4.12 -10.81
CA VAL A 151 -9.20 5.09 -11.59
C VAL A 151 -7.83 4.54 -11.99
N VAL A 152 -7.14 3.85 -11.08
CA VAL A 152 -5.83 3.21 -11.36
C VAL A 152 -5.98 2.16 -12.45
N ARG A 153 -6.94 1.24 -12.29
CA ARG A 153 -7.24 0.17 -13.26
C ARG A 153 -7.61 0.72 -14.63
N LYS A 154 -8.43 1.78 -14.69
CA LYS A 154 -8.82 2.43 -15.95
C LYS A 154 -7.61 3.02 -16.68
N LYS A 155 -6.70 3.69 -15.96
CA LYS A 155 -5.47 4.21 -16.56
C LYS A 155 -4.56 3.12 -17.11
N ALA A 156 -4.43 2.00 -16.39
CA ALA A 156 -3.67 0.84 -16.87
C ALA A 156 -4.26 0.29 -18.18
N ALA A 157 -5.58 0.15 -18.25
CA ALA A 157 -6.28 -0.32 -19.45
C ALA A 157 -6.15 0.64 -20.66
N ASP A 158 -6.17 1.95 -20.41
CA ASP A 158 -6.01 2.96 -21.47
C ASP A 158 -4.54 3.08 -21.96
N GLY A 159 -3.56 2.84 -21.08
CA GLY A 159 -2.14 2.79 -21.41
C GLY A 159 -1.75 1.55 -22.24
N ALA A 160 -2.38 0.41 -21.99
CA ALA A 160 -2.17 -0.84 -22.73
C ALA A 160 -2.76 -0.83 -24.16
N ARG A 161 -3.53 0.20 -24.53
CA ARG A 161 -4.14 0.38 -25.86
C ARG A 161 -3.35 1.32 -26.79
N LYS A 162 -2.15 1.75 -26.41
CA LYS A 162 -1.24 2.54 -27.26
C LYS A 162 0.01 1.76 -27.59
#